data_AF-A0AA43Q1C2-F1
#
_entry.id   AF-A0AA43Q1C2-F1
#
_cell.length_a   1.000
_cell.length_b   1.000
_cell.length_c   1.000
_cell.angle_alpha   90.00
_cell.angle_beta   90.00
_cell.angle_gamma   90.00
#
_symmetry.space_group_name_H-M   'P 1'
#
loop_
_entity.id
_entity.type
_entity.pdbx_description
1 polymer ?
#
loop_
_entity_poly.entity_id
_entity_poly.type
_entity_poly.pdbx_seq_one_letter_code
_entity_poly.pdbx_strand_id
1 'polypeptide(L)'
;MSTHQPIFDPPAELSTNDSLLIALFVAAVIHVVIGLGINFTAPQPAQVSRAIDITLVNIPTPKVPEKATFLAPENQLGAGEQSKKPKQPPPQQLPSQGKNQPKQLKKSVAEHSEPKVAKKLITQKKAEKKIVTASKPDTKHPAEKHPQLSPELLQQQIAQLGTEIRLNQQSAEQTKIKFVNSVSAHKYVAAQYMKDWESKVERTGNLNYPEVAIKKNFSGILTMDVGIKADGSIYSIRINQSSGNPALDEAAKRIVRMSAPFAPLPADLLKELDVLVITRVWKFSDESGMTSR
;
A
#
# COMPACT_ATOMS: atom_id res chain seq x y z
N MET A 1 -59.70 -85.45 -3.07
CA MET A 1 -59.22 -84.23 -3.76
C MET A 1 -59.00 -83.17 -2.69
N SER A 2 -57.72 -82.90 -2.40
CA SER A 2 -57.28 -81.92 -1.40
C SER A 2 -57.31 -80.51 -1.97
N THR A 3 -57.69 -79.52 -1.15
CA THR A 3 -57.36 -78.11 -1.37
C THR A 3 -56.99 -77.49 -0.02
N HIS A 4 -55.69 -77.44 0.29
CA HIS A 4 -55.14 -76.60 1.35
C HIS A 4 -54.76 -75.26 0.74
N GLN A 5 -55.36 -74.16 1.20
CA GLN A 5 -54.87 -72.81 0.91
C GLN A 5 -53.83 -72.40 1.97
N PRO A 6 -52.70 -71.80 1.58
CA PRO A 6 -51.76 -71.22 2.53
C PRO A 6 -52.31 -69.90 3.07
N ILE A 7 -52.34 -69.80 4.40
CA ILE A 7 -52.59 -68.54 5.12
C ILE A 7 -51.30 -67.72 5.00
N PHE A 8 -51.35 -66.58 4.30
CA PHE A 8 -50.30 -65.56 4.35
C PHE A 8 -50.70 -64.54 5.40
N ASP A 9 -49.95 -64.47 6.49
CA ASP A 9 -50.05 -63.36 7.44
C ASP A 9 -49.42 -62.10 6.81
N PRO A 10 -50.12 -60.95 6.76
CA PRO A 10 -49.51 -59.71 6.28
C PRO A 10 -48.43 -59.24 7.27
N PRO A 11 -47.33 -58.62 6.78
CA PRO A 11 -46.29 -58.09 7.67
C PRO A 11 -46.87 -57.01 8.57
N ALA A 12 -46.44 -57.00 9.84
CA ALA A 12 -46.89 -56.01 10.81
C ALA A 12 -46.67 -54.58 10.29
N GLU A 13 -47.75 -53.82 10.13
CA GLU A 13 -47.67 -52.42 9.72
C GLU A 13 -47.00 -51.60 10.83
N LEU A 14 -45.88 -50.97 10.51
CA LEU A 14 -45.16 -50.11 11.44
C LEU A 14 -46.03 -48.91 11.81
N SER A 15 -46.28 -48.74 13.10
CA SER A 15 -47.03 -47.58 13.62
C SER A 15 -46.33 -46.28 13.21
N THR A 16 -47.11 -45.22 12.94
CA THR A 16 -46.58 -43.90 12.54
C THR A 16 -45.56 -43.36 13.55
N ASN A 17 -45.71 -43.71 14.83
CA ASN A 17 -44.79 -43.33 15.90
C ASN A 17 -43.43 -44.06 15.77
N ASP A 18 -43.41 -45.32 15.33
CA ASP A 18 -42.17 -46.06 15.10
C ASP A 18 -41.43 -45.51 13.88
N SER A 19 -42.15 -45.16 12.82
CA SER A 19 -41.57 -44.53 11.63
C SER A 19 -40.94 -43.17 11.94
N LEU A 20 -41.57 -42.37 12.82
CA LEU A 20 -41.03 -41.08 13.28
C LEU A 20 -39.75 -41.27 14.12
N LEU A 21 -39.75 -42.23 15.05
CA LEU A 21 -38.58 -42.51 15.89
C LEU A 21 -37.41 -43.06 15.07
N ILE A 22 -37.69 -43.94 14.10
CA ILE A 22 -36.67 -44.45 13.17
C ILE A 22 -36.11 -43.32 12.30
N ALA A 23 -36.97 -42.43 11.77
CA ALA A 23 -36.52 -41.29 10.98
C ALA A 23 -35.63 -40.33 11.78
N LEU A 24 -35.98 -40.03 13.04
CA LEU A 24 -35.16 -39.19 13.92
C LEU A 24 -33.82 -39.85 14.25
N PHE A 25 -33.81 -41.16 14.48
CA PHE A 25 -32.57 -41.90 14.74
C PHE A 25 -31.64 -41.87 13.52
N VAL A 26 -32.17 -42.14 12.32
CA VAL A 26 -31.39 -42.08 11.06
C VAL A 26 -30.87 -40.66 10.82
N ALA A 27 -31.70 -39.64 11.03
CA ALA A 27 -31.27 -38.25 10.89
C ALA A 27 -30.14 -37.89 11.86
N ALA A 28 -30.21 -38.35 13.12
CA ALA A 28 -29.16 -38.12 14.11
C ALA A 28 -27.84 -38.81 13.71
N VAL A 29 -27.89 -40.05 13.22
CA VAL A 29 -26.70 -40.77 12.73
C VAL A 29 -26.06 -40.03 11.56
N ILE A 30 -26.85 -39.54 10.61
CA ILE A 30 -26.34 -38.76 9.47
C ILE A 30 -25.63 -37.48 9.94
N HIS A 31 -26.20 -36.75 10.89
CA HIS A 31 -25.57 -35.54 11.43
C HIS A 31 -24.25 -35.84 12.14
N VAL A 32 -24.16 -36.95 12.88
CA VAL A 32 -22.92 -37.38 13.54
C VAL A 32 -21.85 -37.77 12.52
N VAL A 33 -22.21 -38.50 11.46
CA VAL A 33 -21.27 -38.87 10.38
C VAL A 33 -20.75 -37.64 9.64
N ILE A 34 -21.61 -36.67 9.34
CA ILE A 34 -21.21 -35.42 8.68
C ILE A 34 -20.31 -34.59 9.61
N GLY A 35 -20.66 -34.46 10.89
CA GLY A 35 -19.85 -33.72 11.87
C GLY A 35 -18.46 -34.31 12.08
N LEU A 36 -18.34 -35.64 12.05
CA LEU A 36 -17.05 -36.34 12.17
C LEU A 36 -16.24 -36.38 10.86
N GLY A 37 -16.89 -36.21 9.70
CA GLY A 37 -16.26 -36.25 8.39
C GLY A 37 -15.64 -34.91 7.93
N ILE A 38 -16.05 -33.79 8.51
CA ILE A 38 -15.53 -32.47 8.16
C ILE A 38 -14.28 -32.16 9.00
N ASN A 39 -13.11 -32.54 8.49
CA ASN A 39 -11.82 -32.13 9.06
C ASN A 39 -11.37 -30.80 8.46
N PHE A 40 -11.34 -29.75 9.28
CA PHE A 40 -10.75 -28.46 8.92
C PHE A 40 -9.23 -28.52 9.16
N THR A 41 -8.43 -28.60 8.10
CA THR A 41 -6.99 -28.40 8.19
C THR A 41 -6.67 -26.92 7.95
N ALA A 42 -6.16 -26.24 8.96
CA ALA A 42 -5.65 -24.88 8.81
C ALA A 42 -4.28 -24.95 8.12
N PRO A 43 -4.05 -24.21 7.02
CA PRO A 43 -2.73 -24.18 6.41
C PRO A 43 -1.72 -23.58 7.41
N GLN A 44 -0.75 -24.39 7.84
CA GLN A 44 0.34 -23.90 8.67
C GLN A 44 1.16 -22.89 7.85
N PRO A 45 1.40 -21.67 8.35
CA PRO A 45 2.34 -20.77 7.72
C PRO A 45 3.73 -21.42 7.78
N ALA A 46 4.42 -21.46 6.64
CA ALA A 46 5.78 -21.95 6.57
C ALA A 46 6.65 -21.23 7.62
N GLN A 47 7.13 -21.98 8.62
CA GLN A 47 8.08 -21.46 9.59
C GLN A 47 9.40 -21.21 8.87
N VAL A 48 9.65 -19.96 8.50
CA VAL A 48 10.98 -19.52 8.09
C VAL A 48 11.82 -19.37 9.36
N SER A 49 12.42 -20.48 9.80
CA SER A 49 13.50 -20.45 10.78
C SER A 49 14.78 -19.95 10.11
N ARG A 50 14.96 -18.63 10.14
CA ARG A 50 16.30 -18.04 10.12
C ARG A 50 16.47 -17.14 11.33
N ALA A 51 16.80 -17.75 12.46
CA ALA A 51 17.49 -17.02 13.51
C ALA A 51 18.90 -16.74 13.00
N ILE A 52 19.16 -15.49 12.63
CA ILE A 52 20.53 -15.00 12.45
C ILE A 52 21.04 -14.72 13.86
N ASP A 53 21.96 -15.56 14.33
CA ASP A 53 22.64 -15.37 15.60
C ASP A 53 23.67 -14.23 15.41
N ILE A 54 23.34 -13.03 15.87
CA ILE A 54 24.25 -11.88 15.83
C ILE A 54 24.95 -11.81 17.18
N THR A 55 26.15 -12.39 17.26
CA THR A 55 27.04 -12.19 18.41
C THR A 55 27.74 -10.85 18.26
N LEU A 56 27.13 -9.79 18.79
CA LEU A 56 27.75 -8.46 18.87
C LEU A 56 28.67 -8.41 20.10
N VAL A 57 29.94 -8.77 19.92
CA VAL A 57 30.94 -8.61 20.98
C VAL A 57 31.54 -7.20 20.85
N ASN A 58 30.89 -6.23 21.48
CA ASN A 58 31.38 -4.86 21.56
C ASN A 58 32.20 -4.67 22.85
N ILE A 59 33.49 -5.01 22.82
CA ILE A 59 34.40 -4.71 23.93
C ILE A 59 35.35 -3.59 23.46
N PRO A 60 35.10 -2.32 23.82
CA PRO A 60 35.98 -1.22 23.46
C PRO A 60 37.32 -1.34 24.19
N THR A 61 38.43 -1.11 23.47
CA THR A 61 39.77 -1.02 24.08
C THR A 61 40.25 0.43 24.10
N PRO A 62 40.89 0.91 25.19
CA PRO A 62 41.24 2.33 25.32
C PRO A 62 42.46 2.81 24.50
N LYS A 63 43.11 1.97 23.69
CA LYS A 63 44.42 2.30 23.09
C LYS A 63 44.32 2.53 21.58
N VAL A 64 44.61 3.77 21.17
CA VAL A 64 44.67 4.24 19.78
C VAL A 64 45.94 3.68 19.11
N PRO A 65 45.87 3.06 17.92
CA PRO A 65 47.05 2.58 17.19
C PRO A 65 47.81 3.73 16.50
N GLU A 66 49.14 3.71 16.56
CA GLU A 66 49.99 4.78 15.99
C GLU A 66 50.03 4.82 14.45
N LYS A 67 49.58 3.76 13.77
CA LYS A 67 49.44 3.73 12.30
C LYS A 67 48.17 2.97 11.89
N ALA A 68 47.19 3.69 11.36
CA ALA A 68 45.98 3.13 10.76
C ALA A 68 46.03 3.29 9.24
N THR A 69 45.98 2.18 8.50
CA THR A 69 46.00 2.20 7.02
C THR A 69 44.59 2.26 6.42
N PHE A 70 43.54 2.22 7.24
CA PHE A 70 42.13 2.35 6.84
C PHE A 70 41.30 3.09 7.91
N LEU A 71 40.32 3.88 7.47
CA LEU A 71 39.41 4.62 8.35
C LEU A 71 38.27 3.70 8.84
N ALA A 72 38.17 3.52 10.16
CA ALA A 72 37.08 2.79 10.83
C ALA A 72 36.40 3.71 11.85
N PRO A 73 35.09 3.52 12.15
CA PRO A 73 34.38 4.37 13.11
C PRO A 73 34.91 4.32 14.57
N GLU A 74 35.74 3.33 14.95
CA GLU A 74 36.29 3.17 16.31
C GLU A 74 37.68 2.48 16.32
N ASN A 75 38.45 2.64 17.41
CA ASN A 75 39.79 2.06 17.60
C ASN A 75 39.74 0.54 17.75
N GLN A 76 39.72 -0.17 16.63
CA GLN A 76 39.67 -1.63 16.61
C GLN A 76 41.05 -2.19 16.22
N LEU A 77 41.64 -2.99 17.12
CA LEU A 77 42.82 -3.80 16.81
C LEU A 77 42.36 -5.09 16.12
N GLY A 78 42.80 -5.31 14.88
CA GLY A 78 42.54 -6.56 14.15
C GLY A 78 43.29 -7.72 14.79
N ALA A 79 42.57 -8.67 15.40
CA ALA A 79 43.14 -9.88 15.97
C ALA A 79 43.36 -10.93 14.86
N GLY A 80 44.42 -10.74 14.07
CA GLY A 80 44.92 -11.77 13.17
C GLY A 80 46.29 -12.22 13.66
N GLU A 81 46.31 -13.27 14.48
CA GLU A 81 47.21 -14.43 14.38
C GLU A 81 46.97 -15.39 15.57
N GLN A 82 46.80 -16.66 15.23
CA GLN A 82 46.84 -17.87 16.06
C GLN A 82 45.53 -18.42 16.67
N SER A 83 45.40 -19.73 16.40
CA SER A 83 44.27 -20.63 16.55
C SER A 83 44.22 -21.22 17.97
N LYS A 84 43.10 -21.06 18.69
CA LYS A 84 42.62 -21.99 19.73
C LYS A 84 41.18 -21.68 20.13
N LYS A 85 40.28 -22.65 19.93
CA LYS A 85 38.87 -22.64 20.35
C LYS A 85 38.74 -22.75 21.88
N PRO A 86 37.90 -21.93 22.54
CA PRO A 86 37.38 -22.25 23.86
C PRO A 86 36.08 -23.07 23.76
N LYS A 87 35.98 -24.12 24.57
CA LYS A 87 34.74 -24.87 24.87
C LYS A 87 33.96 -24.13 25.98
N GLN A 88 32.63 -24.15 25.85
CA GLN A 88 31.56 -23.74 26.79
C GLN A 88 31.11 -22.26 26.81
N PRO A 89 29.78 -22.00 26.78
CA PRO A 89 29.21 -20.67 27.00
C PRO A 89 29.04 -20.34 28.51
N PRO A 90 29.06 -19.06 28.92
CA PRO A 90 28.83 -18.64 30.30
C PRO A 90 27.33 -18.61 30.67
N PRO A 91 26.96 -18.69 31.96
CA PRO A 91 25.57 -18.67 32.42
C PRO A 91 24.94 -17.27 32.35
N GLN A 92 23.65 -17.25 31.99
CA GLN A 92 22.85 -16.06 31.70
C GLN A 92 22.14 -15.55 32.97
N GLN A 93 22.30 -14.27 33.32
CA GLN A 93 21.52 -13.61 34.37
C GLN A 93 20.35 -12.82 33.76
N LEU A 94 19.14 -13.01 34.30
CA LEU A 94 17.93 -12.26 33.92
C LEU A 94 17.96 -10.81 34.45
N PRO A 95 17.54 -9.80 33.66
CA PRO A 95 17.37 -8.44 34.17
C PRO A 95 16.11 -8.27 35.03
N SER A 96 16.30 -7.63 36.17
CA SER A 96 15.29 -7.20 37.14
C SER A 96 14.39 -6.07 36.60
N GLN A 97 13.10 -6.12 36.95
CA GLN A 97 12.09 -5.10 36.64
C GLN A 97 12.37 -3.78 37.38
N GLY A 98 12.67 -2.71 36.62
CA GLY A 98 12.71 -1.34 37.12
C GLY A 98 11.49 -0.54 36.66
N LYS A 99 10.57 -0.24 37.59
CA LYS A 99 9.46 0.72 37.39
C LYS A 99 10.01 2.13 37.25
N ASN A 100 9.79 2.80 36.11
CA ASN A 100 9.95 4.25 35.99
C ASN A 100 8.75 4.86 35.25
N GLN A 101 7.91 5.57 36.01
CA GLN A 101 6.83 6.43 35.51
C GLN A 101 7.40 7.75 34.97
N PRO A 102 6.94 8.25 33.80
CA PRO A 102 7.21 9.62 33.38
C PRO A 102 6.32 10.64 34.10
N LYS A 103 6.96 11.65 34.71
CA LYS A 103 6.35 12.86 35.28
C LYS A 103 5.55 13.65 34.24
N GLN A 104 4.31 13.99 34.57
CA GLN A 104 3.47 14.96 33.86
C GLN A 104 4.07 16.38 33.94
N LEU A 105 4.29 17.01 32.78
CA LEU A 105 4.47 18.45 32.68
C LEU A 105 3.11 19.13 32.56
N LYS A 106 2.77 19.95 33.56
CA LYS A 106 1.63 20.86 33.58
C LYS A 106 1.83 21.92 32.48
N LYS A 107 0.85 22.09 31.60
CA LYS A 107 0.85 23.13 30.57
C LYS A 107 0.01 24.31 31.04
N SER A 108 0.65 25.47 31.05
CA SER A 108 0.10 26.77 31.40
C SER A 108 -1.07 27.15 30.50
N VAL A 109 -2.12 27.65 31.12
CA VAL A 109 -3.21 28.39 30.51
C VAL A 109 -2.62 29.65 29.87
N ALA A 110 -2.97 29.90 28.60
CA ALA A 110 -2.83 31.20 27.95
C ALA A 110 -4.16 31.50 27.26
N GLU A 111 -4.83 32.48 27.84
CA GLU A 111 -6.08 33.10 27.43
C GLU A 111 -5.75 34.26 26.48
N HIS A 112 -6.14 34.18 25.20
CA HIS A 112 -6.63 35.36 24.46
C HIS A 112 -7.18 35.03 23.06
N SER A 113 -8.38 35.58 22.82
CA SER A 113 -8.90 36.15 21.56
C SER A 113 -9.54 35.24 20.52
N GLU A 114 -10.87 35.06 20.66
CA GLU A 114 -11.79 34.85 19.54
C GLU A 114 -11.91 36.11 18.66
N PRO A 115 -11.87 36.00 17.33
CA PRO A 115 -12.46 36.99 16.45
C PRO A 115 -13.92 36.62 16.17
N LYS A 116 -14.83 37.45 16.67
CA LYS A 116 -16.26 37.48 16.31
C LYS A 116 -16.42 37.67 14.80
N VAL A 117 -16.90 36.67 14.08
CA VAL A 117 -17.36 36.83 12.70
C VAL A 117 -18.83 37.22 12.71
N ALA A 118 -19.07 38.49 12.37
CA ALA A 118 -20.40 39.06 12.20
C ALA A 118 -21.17 38.36 11.07
N LYS A 119 -22.38 37.92 11.39
CA LYS A 119 -23.43 37.56 10.43
C LYS A 119 -23.69 38.75 9.50
N LYS A 120 -23.39 38.60 8.21
CA LYS A 120 -24.14 39.28 7.15
C LYS A 120 -24.92 38.24 6.37
N LEU A 121 -26.21 38.14 6.70
CA LEU A 121 -27.22 37.62 5.80
C LEU A 121 -27.21 38.50 4.54
N ILE A 122 -26.78 37.95 3.40
CA ILE A 122 -27.19 38.47 2.10
C ILE A 122 -28.25 37.49 1.59
N THR A 123 -29.50 37.90 1.80
CA THR A 123 -30.67 37.35 1.14
C THR A 123 -30.57 37.65 -0.37
N GLN A 124 -30.45 36.64 -1.22
CA GLN A 124 -30.74 36.79 -2.65
C GLN A 124 -32.18 36.37 -2.92
N LYS A 125 -32.92 37.34 -3.46
CA LYS A 125 -34.32 37.27 -3.86
C LYS A 125 -34.44 36.43 -5.14
N LYS A 126 -35.48 35.62 -5.18
CA LYS A 126 -35.90 34.66 -6.21
C LYS A 126 -36.23 35.30 -7.59
N ALA A 127 -35.99 34.51 -8.64
CA ALA A 127 -36.55 34.53 -10.02
C ALA A 127 -36.11 35.68 -10.96
N GLU A 128 -35.89 35.50 -12.26
CA GLU A 128 -36.64 34.67 -13.23
C GLU A 128 -35.76 33.96 -14.27
N LYS A 129 -36.08 32.68 -14.47
CA LYS A 129 -35.66 31.85 -15.60
C LYS A 129 -36.53 32.25 -16.80
N LYS A 130 -35.99 32.97 -17.78
CA LYS A 130 -36.63 33.11 -19.10
C LYS A 130 -36.14 31.98 -20.00
N ILE A 131 -37.00 30.98 -20.19
CA ILE A 131 -36.86 29.97 -21.25
C ILE A 131 -37.33 30.65 -22.53
N VAL A 132 -36.43 30.83 -23.51
CA VAL A 132 -36.83 31.12 -24.88
C VAL A 132 -36.67 29.83 -25.66
N THR A 133 -37.80 29.15 -25.88
CA THR A 133 -37.90 28.01 -26.80
C THR A 133 -38.21 28.51 -28.21
N ALA A 134 -37.40 28.05 -29.15
CA ALA A 134 -37.62 27.88 -30.59
C ALA A 134 -38.14 29.06 -31.42
N SER A 135 -37.26 29.58 -32.29
CA SER A 135 -37.63 29.96 -33.66
C SER A 135 -36.43 29.73 -34.59
N LYS A 136 -36.65 28.99 -35.66
CA LYS A 136 -35.83 28.88 -36.88
C LYS A 136 -36.84 28.88 -38.05
N PRO A 137 -36.47 29.21 -39.30
CA PRO A 137 -35.19 29.74 -39.81
C PRO A 137 -35.37 30.97 -40.73
N ASP A 138 -34.33 31.80 -40.87
CA ASP A 138 -33.79 32.32 -42.14
C ASP A 138 -32.99 33.59 -41.87
N THR A 139 -31.66 33.46 -41.91
CA THR A 139 -30.78 34.55 -42.35
C THR A 139 -29.49 33.90 -42.83
N LYS A 140 -29.14 34.17 -44.09
CA LYS A 140 -27.84 33.86 -44.69
C LYS A 140 -26.74 34.41 -43.78
N HIS A 141 -25.99 33.52 -43.13
CA HIS A 141 -24.70 33.90 -42.55
C HIS A 141 -23.75 34.27 -43.70
N PRO A 142 -23.08 35.43 -43.65
CA PRO A 142 -21.81 35.61 -44.35
C PRO A 142 -20.89 34.48 -43.89
N ALA A 143 -20.33 33.72 -44.84
CA ALA A 143 -19.35 32.70 -44.54
C ALA A 143 -18.24 33.31 -43.66
N GLU A 144 -18.15 32.87 -42.41
CA GLU A 144 -16.97 33.12 -41.59
C GLU A 144 -15.77 32.63 -42.39
N LYS A 145 -14.84 33.54 -42.68
CA LYS A 145 -13.52 33.16 -43.20
C LYS A 145 -12.88 32.28 -42.13
N HIS A 146 -13.01 30.97 -42.29
CA HIS A 146 -12.14 30.03 -41.61
C HIS A 146 -10.70 30.55 -41.83
N PRO A 147 -9.89 30.70 -40.77
CA PRO A 147 -8.47 30.99 -40.94
C PRO A 147 -7.94 29.93 -41.89
N GLN A 148 -7.59 30.33 -43.12
CA GLN A 148 -6.90 29.43 -44.02
C GLN A 148 -5.53 29.22 -43.39
N LEU A 149 -5.39 28.13 -42.65
CA LEU A 149 -4.12 27.63 -42.20
C LEU A 149 -3.29 27.45 -43.47
N SER A 150 -2.38 28.39 -43.74
CA SER A 150 -1.54 28.28 -44.92
C SER A 150 -0.72 27.00 -44.79
N PRO A 151 -0.51 26.26 -45.90
CA PRO A 151 0.30 25.05 -45.88
C PRO A 151 1.67 25.25 -45.21
N GLU A 152 2.21 26.47 -45.31
CA GLU A 152 3.46 26.89 -44.67
C GLU A 152 3.38 26.98 -43.14
N LEU A 153 2.29 27.53 -42.57
CA LEU A 153 2.08 27.54 -41.12
C LEU A 153 1.91 26.13 -40.55
N LEU A 154 1.22 25.25 -41.30
CA LEU A 154 1.09 23.84 -40.91
C LEU A 154 2.44 23.11 -40.93
N GLN A 155 3.27 23.35 -41.96
CA GLN A 155 4.61 22.77 -42.03
C GLN A 155 5.52 23.27 -40.91
N GLN A 156 5.48 24.57 -40.57
CA GLN A 156 6.21 25.13 -39.43
C GLN A 156 5.78 24.48 -38.12
N GLN A 157 4.47 24.31 -37.91
CA GLN A 157 3.94 23.68 -36.69
C GLN A 157 4.33 22.20 -36.59
N ILE A 158 4.32 21.45 -37.70
CA ILE A 158 4.80 20.06 -37.75
C ILE A 158 6.29 19.99 -37.45
N ALA A 159 7.10 20.90 -38.01
CA ALA A 159 8.53 20.96 -37.74
C ALA A 159 8.82 21.26 -36.26
N GLN A 160 8.09 22.21 -35.66
CA GLN A 160 8.22 22.53 -34.24
C GLN A 160 7.82 21.34 -33.34
N LEU A 161 6.67 20.70 -33.60
CA LEU A 161 6.28 19.47 -32.89
C LEU A 161 7.32 18.36 -33.05
N GLY A 162 7.85 18.19 -34.26
CA GLY A 162 8.90 17.21 -34.55
C GLY A 162 10.18 17.48 -33.76
N THR A 163 10.57 18.75 -33.61
CA THR A 163 11.71 19.12 -32.76
C THR A 163 11.46 18.87 -31.28
N GLU A 164 10.27 19.21 -30.76
CA GLU A 164 9.90 18.98 -29.37
C GLU A 164 9.87 17.48 -29.04
N ILE A 165 9.32 16.64 -29.94
CA ILE A 165 9.31 15.19 -29.79
C ILE A 165 10.74 14.64 -29.76
N ARG A 166 11.62 15.08 -30.65
CA ARG A 166 13.03 14.63 -30.68
C ARG A 166 13.80 15.06 -29.43
N LEU A 167 13.63 16.29 -28.97
CA LEU A 167 14.25 16.79 -27.75
C LEU A 167 13.78 16.02 -26.52
N ASN A 168 12.47 15.76 -26.41
CA ASN A 168 11.91 14.94 -25.32
C ASN A 168 12.39 13.49 -25.37
N GLN A 169 12.47 12.87 -26.56
CA GLN A 169 13.01 11.52 -26.71
C GLN A 169 14.48 11.44 -26.28
N GLN A 170 15.31 12.38 -26.74
CA GLN A 170 16.73 12.40 -26.42
C GLN A 170 16.98 12.66 -24.93
N SER A 171 16.15 13.47 -24.26
CA SER A 171 16.22 13.66 -22.81
C SER A 171 15.76 12.41 -22.02
N ALA A 172 14.74 11.71 -22.51
CA ALA A 172 14.27 10.47 -21.90
C ALA A 172 15.31 9.34 -22.01
N GLU A 173 16.06 9.27 -23.11
CA GLU A 173 17.14 8.29 -23.31
C GLU A 173 18.34 8.52 -22.37
N GLN A 174 18.55 9.74 -21.90
CA GLN A 174 19.68 10.08 -21.00
C GLN A 174 19.33 9.93 -19.52
N THR A 175 18.04 9.88 -19.17
CA THR A 175 17.60 9.82 -17.77
C THR A 175 17.87 8.44 -17.19
N LYS A 176 18.73 8.36 -16.16
CA LYS A 176 19.05 7.12 -15.45
C LYS A 176 17.92 6.76 -14.50
N ILE A 177 16.98 5.94 -14.96
CA ILE A 177 15.87 5.42 -14.14
C ILE A 177 16.28 4.09 -13.53
N LYS A 178 16.24 3.98 -12.19
CA LYS A 178 16.48 2.71 -11.48
C LYS A 178 15.37 2.40 -10.49
N PHE A 179 15.07 1.12 -10.34
CA PHE A 179 14.17 0.64 -9.29
C PHE A 179 14.91 0.59 -7.96
N VAL A 180 14.18 0.78 -6.86
CA VAL A 180 14.76 0.76 -5.51
C VAL A 180 15.47 -0.56 -5.16
N ASN A 181 15.12 -1.66 -5.82
CA ASN A 181 15.79 -2.95 -5.63
C ASN A 181 17.09 -3.11 -6.47
N SER A 182 17.36 -2.22 -7.43
CA SER A 182 18.52 -2.29 -8.32
C SER A 182 19.60 -1.23 -8.04
N VAL A 183 19.40 -0.40 -7.02
CA VAL A 183 20.40 0.59 -6.58
C VAL A 183 21.49 -0.08 -5.73
N SER A 184 22.74 0.28 -5.96
CA SER A 184 23.89 -0.26 -5.22
C SER A 184 24.25 0.55 -3.98
N ALA A 185 23.72 1.77 -3.86
CA ALA A 185 23.83 2.62 -2.68
C ALA A 185 23.54 1.84 -1.41
N HIS A 186 24.25 2.21 -0.32
CA HIS A 186 24.16 1.53 0.97
C HIS A 186 22.71 1.16 1.28
N LYS A 187 22.46 -0.15 1.46
CA LYS A 187 21.12 -0.71 1.68
C LYS A 187 20.31 0.07 2.73
N TYR A 188 21.00 0.62 3.73
CA TYR A 188 20.41 1.48 4.75
C TYR A 188 19.85 2.81 4.23
N VAL A 189 20.57 3.54 3.36
CA VAL A 189 20.13 4.84 2.82
C VAL A 189 18.87 4.67 1.97
N ALA A 190 18.87 3.68 1.07
CA ALA A 190 17.70 3.36 0.25
C ALA A 190 16.51 2.91 1.13
N ALA A 191 16.75 2.08 2.14
CA ALA A 191 15.71 1.60 3.05
C ALA A 191 15.09 2.72 3.91
N GLN A 192 15.91 3.65 4.41
CA GLN A 192 15.43 4.78 5.19
C GLN A 192 14.56 5.71 4.34
N TYR A 193 15.05 6.09 3.15
CA TYR A 193 14.28 6.92 2.22
C TYR A 193 12.92 6.30 1.89
N MET A 194 12.94 4.99 1.62
CA MET A 194 11.74 4.21 1.34
C MET A 194 10.75 4.21 2.51
N LYS A 195 11.23 4.03 3.74
CA LYS A 195 10.38 4.07 4.95
C LYS A 195 9.73 5.44 5.15
N ASP A 196 10.47 6.51 4.90
CA ASP A 196 9.96 7.88 5.02
C ASP A 196 8.92 8.19 3.93
N TRP A 197 9.16 7.71 2.71
CA TRP A 197 8.20 7.76 1.62
C TRP A 197 6.90 7.02 1.98
N GLU A 198 7.01 5.79 2.47
CA GLU A 198 5.88 4.93 2.86
C GLU A 198 5.05 5.60 3.95
N SER A 199 5.72 6.03 5.03
CA SER A 199 5.07 6.72 6.15
C SER A 199 4.32 7.98 5.72
N LYS A 200 4.85 8.73 4.76
CA LYS A 200 4.19 9.93 4.23
C LYS A 200 2.96 9.59 3.41
N VAL A 201 3.08 8.60 2.53
CA VAL A 201 2.01 8.10 1.69
C VAL A 201 0.86 7.56 2.54
N GLU A 202 1.17 6.69 3.52
CA GLU A 202 0.17 6.11 4.41
C GLU A 202 -0.55 7.17 5.23
N ARG A 203 0.20 8.12 5.81
CA ARG A 203 -0.40 9.23 6.56
C ARG A 203 -1.36 10.05 5.68
N THR A 204 -0.94 10.39 4.46
CA THR A 204 -1.76 11.17 3.52
C THR A 204 -2.97 10.36 3.05
N GLY A 205 -2.79 9.08 2.76
CA GLY A 205 -3.86 8.20 2.30
C GLY A 205 -4.89 7.89 3.36
N ASN A 206 -4.48 7.70 4.61
CA ASN A 206 -5.41 7.50 5.72
C ASN A 206 -6.21 8.76 6.06
N LEU A 207 -5.64 9.95 5.87
CA LEU A 207 -6.38 11.21 5.97
C LEU A 207 -7.34 11.45 4.80
N ASN A 208 -7.05 10.87 3.64
CA ASN A 208 -7.83 11.05 2.40
C ASN A 208 -8.41 9.71 1.91
N TYR A 209 -8.83 8.87 2.87
CA TYR A 209 -9.21 7.49 2.59
C TYR A 209 -10.43 7.45 1.66
N PRO A 210 -10.40 6.67 0.58
CA PRO A 210 -11.44 6.73 -0.43
C PRO A 210 -12.79 6.20 0.07
N GLU A 211 -13.86 6.95 -0.18
CA GLU A 211 -15.23 6.59 0.24
C GLU A 211 -15.66 5.21 -0.28
N VAL A 212 -15.21 4.84 -1.48
CA VAL A 212 -15.49 3.52 -2.07
C VAL A 212 -14.97 2.35 -1.22
N ALA A 213 -14.00 2.61 -0.35
CA ALA A 213 -13.36 1.63 0.53
C ALA A 213 -13.88 1.65 1.99
N ILE A 214 -14.87 2.50 2.30
CA ILE A 214 -15.46 2.62 3.66
C ILE A 214 -16.56 1.56 3.90
N LYS A 215 -16.98 0.84 2.86
CA LYS A 215 -18.00 -0.20 2.97
C LYS A 215 -17.51 -1.34 3.88
N LYS A 216 -18.40 -1.86 4.72
CA LYS A 216 -18.10 -3.03 5.56
C LYS A 216 -17.59 -4.20 4.72
N ASN A 217 -16.53 -4.85 5.19
CA ASN A 217 -15.84 -5.96 4.55
C ASN A 217 -15.18 -5.61 3.20
N PHE A 218 -14.83 -4.34 2.98
CA PHE A 218 -14.12 -3.94 1.78
C PHE A 218 -12.63 -4.29 1.88
N SER A 219 -12.09 -4.93 0.84
CA SER A 219 -10.66 -5.14 0.66
C SER A 219 -10.30 -4.91 -0.80
N GLY A 220 -9.32 -4.05 -1.03
CA GLY A 220 -8.77 -3.78 -2.36
C GLY A 220 -7.26 -3.77 -2.32
N ILE A 221 -6.63 -4.42 -3.31
CA ILE A 221 -5.17 -4.50 -3.42
C ILE A 221 -4.77 -4.07 -4.82
N LEU A 222 -3.79 -3.18 -4.95
CA LEU A 222 -3.17 -2.85 -6.24
C LEU A 222 -1.65 -2.79 -6.11
N THR A 223 -0.94 -2.91 -7.22
CA THR A 223 0.51 -2.72 -7.29
C THR A 223 0.81 -1.51 -8.15
N MET A 224 1.63 -0.59 -7.63
CA MET A 224 1.93 0.68 -8.29
C MET A 224 3.43 0.99 -8.24
N ASP A 225 3.94 1.49 -9.36
CA ASP A 225 5.24 2.13 -9.49
C ASP A 225 5.09 3.64 -9.37
N VAL A 226 5.91 4.22 -8.51
CA VAL A 226 6.04 5.67 -8.36
C VAL A 226 7.49 6.07 -8.63
N GLY A 227 7.70 6.81 -9.70
CA GLY A 227 8.99 7.39 -10.05
C GLY A 227 9.17 8.74 -9.36
N ILE A 228 10.28 8.92 -8.65
CA ILE A 228 10.61 10.15 -7.91
C ILE A 228 11.88 10.76 -8.48
N LYS A 229 11.84 12.06 -8.80
CA LYS A 229 13.00 12.85 -9.27
C LYS A 229 13.92 13.25 -8.11
N ALA A 230 15.11 13.72 -8.43
CA ALA A 230 16.10 14.22 -7.48
C ALA A 230 15.55 15.25 -6.46
N ASP A 231 14.67 16.14 -6.89
CA ASP A 231 14.02 17.18 -6.08
C ASP A 231 12.85 16.66 -5.21
N GLY A 232 12.54 15.36 -5.30
CA GLY A 232 11.40 14.74 -4.61
C GLY A 232 10.06 14.90 -5.35
N SER A 233 10.03 15.58 -6.51
CA SER A 233 8.82 15.66 -7.32
C SER A 233 8.54 14.34 -8.04
N ILE A 234 7.28 14.13 -8.43
CA ILE A 234 6.86 12.91 -9.12
C ILE A 234 7.34 12.97 -10.57
N TYR A 235 8.07 11.93 -10.98
CA TYR A 235 8.39 11.64 -12.37
C TYR A 235 7.26 10.88 -13.06
N SER A 236 6.76 9.82 -12.43
CA SER A 236 5.73 8.95 -13.01
C SER A 236 4.88 8.25 -11.95
N ILE A 237 3.66 7.88 -12.32
CA ILE A 237 2.76 7.03 -11.52
C ILE A 237 2.16 6.00 -12.47
N ARG A 238 2.44 4.71 -12.23
CA ARG A 238 1.96 3.61 -13.08
C ARG A 238 1.37 2.51 -12.21
N ILE A 239 0.14 2.11 -12.50
CA ILE A 239 -0.46 0.93 -11.89
C ILE A 239 -0.01 -0.29 -12.71
N ASN A 240 0.73 -1.19 -12.06
CA ASN A 240 1.20 -2.44 -12.66
C ASN A 240 0.14 -3.54 -12.53
N GLN A 241 -0.61 -3.52 -11.43
CA GLN A 241 -1.72 -4.43 -11.19
C GLN A 241 -2.88 -3.63 -10.60
N SER A 242 -4.00 -3.58 -11.31
CA SER A 242 -5.22 -2.90 -10.87
C SER A 242 -5.86 -3.62 -9.69
N SER A 243 -6.58 -2.86 -8.85
CA SER A 243 -7.45 -3.44 -7.82
C SER A 243 -8.72 -4.09 -8.36
N GLY A 244 -9.01 -3.93 -9.65
CA GLY A 244 -10.29 -4.29 -10.24
C GLY A 244 -11.38 -3.24 -10.01
N ASN A 245 -11.10 -2.18 -9.21
CA ASN A 245 -11.99 -1.04 -9.01
C ASN A 245 -11.33 0.24 -9.52
N PRO A 246 -11.78 0.81 -10.66
CA PRO A 246 -11.20 2.03 -11.23
C PRO A 246 -11.23 3.23 -10.28
N ALA A 247 -12.26 3.35 -9.44
CA ALA A 247 -12.36 4.44 -8.47
C ALA A 247 -11.31 4.32 -7.35
N LEU A 248 -10.95 3.09 -6.97
CA LEU A 248 -9.89 2.84 -5.98
C LEU A 248 -8.51 3.12 -6.60
N ASP A 249 -8.30 2.69 -7.83
CA ASP A 249 -7.07 2.93 -8.58
C ASP A 249 -6.79 4.43 -8.76
N GLU A 250 -7.80 5.22 -9.14
CA GLU A 250 -7.68 6.68 -9.23
C GLU A 250 -7.47 7.34 -7.86
N ALA A 251 -8.10 6.82 -6.81
CA ALA A 251 -7.87 7.31 -5.45
C ALA A 251 -6.42 7.09 -5.01
N ALA A 252 -5.82 5.93 -5.30
CA ALA A 252 -4.41 5.67 -4.99
C ALA A 252 -3.49 6.64 -5.73
N LYS A 253 -3.71 6.88 -7.03
CA LYS A 253 -2.93 7.89 -7.80
C LYS A 253 -3.09 9.28 -7.19
N ARG A 254 -4.30 9.66 -6.77
CA ARG A 254 -4.57 10.95 -6.12
C ARG A 254 -3.81 11.07 -4.79
N ILE A 255 -3.78 10.02 -3.97
CA ILE A 255 -3.02 10.00 -2.71
C ILE A 255 -1.54 10.24 -2.94
N VAL A 256 -0.94 9.58 -3.95
CA VAL A 256 0.46 9.82 -4.33
C VAL A 256 0.66 11.29 -4.73
N ARG A 257 -0.21 11.85 -5.58
CA ARG A 257 -0.13 13.26 -5.99
C ARG A 257 -0.23 14.24 -4.81
N MET A 258 -1.13 13.98 -3.87
CA MET A 258 -1.28 14.80 -2.66
C MET A 258 -0.11 14.64 -1.67
N SER A 259 0.61 13.52 -1.75
CA SER A 259 1.79 13.27 -0.91
C SER A 259 3.04 14.00 -1.44
N ALA A 260 3.04 14.46 -2.70
CA ALA A 260 4.15 15.20 -3.28
C ALA A 260 4.20 16.66 -2.79
N PRO A 261 5.39 17.30 -2.80
CA PRO A 261 6.69 16.70 -3.14
C PRO A 261 7.20 15.78 -2.01
N PHE A 262 7.92 14.72 -2.35
CA PHE A 262 8.60 13.85 -1.39
C PHE A 262 9.92 14.47 -0.93
N ALA A 263 10.61 13.81 0.01
CA ALA A 263 11.96 14.23 0.37
C ALA A 263 12.88 14.17 -0.88
N PRO A 264 13.81 15.11 -1.06
CA PRO A 264 14.83 15.01 -2.10
C PRO A 264 15.60 13.70 -1.99
N LEU A 265 16.03 13.15 -3.12
CA LEU A 265 16.79 11.91 -3.13
C LEU A 265 18.17 12.14 -2.47
N PRO A 266 18.59 11.24 -1.55
CA PRO A 266 19.93 11.27 -0.97
C PRO A 266 21.03 11.35 -2.04
N ALA A 267 22.07 12.14 -1.77
CA ALA A 267 23.18 12.35 -2.70
C ALA A 267 23.86 11.05 -3.15
N ASP A 268 23.88 10.02 -2.31
CA ASP A 268 24.41 8.70 -2.67
C ASP A 268 23.59 7.99 -3.74
N LEU A 269 22.26 8.13 -3.74
CA LEU A 269 21.42 7.59 -4.82
C LEU A 269 21.64 8.36 -6.13
N LEU A 270 21.79 9.68 -6.05
CA LEU A 270 21.99 10.54 -7.23
C LEU A 270 23.27 10.24 -8.03
N LYS A 271 24.23 9.52 -7.44
CA LYS A 271 25.41 9.02 -8.16
C LYS A 271 25.06 7.97 -9.22
N GLU A 272 23.96 7.25 -9.02
CA GLU A 272 23.56 6.11 -9.84
C GLU A 272 22.34 6.32 -10.71
N LEU A 273 21.46 7.22 -10.30
CA LEU A 273 20.15 7.44 -10.91
C LEU A 273 19.75 8.92 -10.86
N ASP A 274 18.89 9.30 -11.79
CA ASP A 274 18.20 10.59 -11.82
C ASP A 274 16.75 10.44 -11.31
N VAL A 275 16.19 9.22 -11.46
CA VAL A 275 14.83 8.86 -11.02
C VAL A 275 14.85 7.53 -10.28
N LEU A 276 14.31 7.54 -9.06
CA LEU A 276 14.10 6.34 -8.25
C LEU A 276 12.68 5.84 -8.45
N VAL A 277 12.52 4.59 -8.90
CA VAL A 277 11.22 3.93 -9.03
C VAL A 277 10.96 3.06 -7.81
N ILE A 278 9.87 3.35 -7.11
CA ILE A 278 9.40 2.62 -5.94
C ILE A 278 8.18 1.79 -6.36
N THR A 279 8.32 0.46 -6.32
CA THR A 279 7.22 -0.49 -6.55
C THR A 279 6.64 -0.91 -5.22
N ARG A 280 5.33 -0.74 -5.00
CA ARG A 280 4.66 -1.17 -3.77
C ARG A 280 3.29 -1.78 -4.01
N VAL A 281 2.91 -2.65 -3.09
CA VAL A 281 1.56 -3.21 -2.96
C VAL A 281 0.78 -2.34 -2.00
N TRP A 282 -0.30 -1.76 -2.49
CA TRP A 282 -1.21 -0.90 -1.76
C TRP A 282 -2.42 -1.72 -1.35
N LYS A 283 -2.70 -1.75 -0.05
CA LYS A 283 -3.86 -2.44 0.52
C LYS A 283 -4.78 -1.41 1.14
N PHE A 284 -6.04 -1.44 0.74
CA PHE A 284 -7.14 -0.69 1.33
C PHE A 284 -8.04 -1.68 2.05
N SER A 285 -8.24 -1.51 3.36
CA SER A 285 -9.28 -2.23 4.10
C SER A 285 -9.98 -1.33 5.11
N ASP A 286 -11.24 -1.66 5.40
CA ASP A 286 -12.04 -0.99 6.42
C ASP A 286 -11.51 -1.22 7.84
N GLU A 287 -10.85 -2.35 8.11
CA GLU A 287 -10.29 -2.67 9.43
C GLU A 287 -8.95 -1.97 9.74
N SER A 288 -8.07 -1.82 8.74
CA SER A 288 -6.69 -1.33 8.96
C SER A 288 -6.33 -0.06 8.20
N GLY A 289 -7.27 0.52 7.45
CA GLY A 289 -7.01 1.66 6.58
C GLY A 289 -6.14 1.30 5.37
N MET A 290 -5.39 2.28 4.88
CA MET A 290 -4.48 2.13 3.75
C MET A 290 -3.06 1.83 4.25
N THR A 291 -2.47 0.76 3.71
CA THR A 291 -1.06 0.39 3.92
C THR A 291 -0.34 0.16 2.59
N SER A 292 0.97 0.39 2.58
CA SER A 292 1.84 0.21 1.39
C SER A 292 3.04 -0.65 1.77
N ARG A 293 3.18 -1.85 1.20
CA ARG A 293 4.27 -2.79 1.52
C ARG A 293 4.95 -3.39 0.29
#